data_AF-A0AAU4WPT3-F1
#
_entry.id   AF-A0AAU4WPT3-F1
#
_cell.length_a   1.000
_cell.length_b   1.000
_cell.length_c   1.000
_cell.angle_alpha   90.00
_cell.angle_beta   90.00
_cell.angle_gamma   90.00
#
_symmetry.space_group_name_H-M   'P 1'
#
loop_
_entity.id
_entity.type
_entity.pdbx_description
1 polymer ?
#
loop_
_entity_poly.entity_id
_entity_poly.type
_entity_poly.pdbx_seq_one_letter_code
_entity_poly.pdbx_strand_id
1 'polypeptide(L)' 'MRRRLDDIAGRLLLRLAVVLHRTVPGRDARERLQGRRNRMVRAAYRRGVPVEELAKRMRLTPSWIRQVLNGKKPAVEETA' A
#
# COMPACT_ATOMS: atom_id res chain seq x y z
N MET A 1 -44.12 -8.89 -1.49
CA MET A 1 -42.72 -9.37 -1.45
C MET A 1 -42.05 -8.77 -0.22
N ARG A 2 -41.83 -9.58 0.82
CA ARG A 2 -41.10 -9.18 2.04
C ARG A 2 -39.63 -8.99 1.64
N ARG A 3 -39.19 -7.75 1.45
CA ARG A 3 -37.80 -7.46 1.04
C ARG A 3 -36.89 -7.85 2.21
N ARG A 4 -36.23 -9.01 2.12
CA ARG A 4 -35.30 -9.61 3.12
C ARG A 4 -34.09 -8.71 3.50
N LEU A 5 -34.07 -7.45 3.09
CA LEU A 5 -33.01 -6.48 3.34
C LEU A 5 -33.42 -5.36 4.30
N ASP A 6 -34.70 -5.25 4.68
CA ASP A 6 -35.17 -4.23 5.63
C ASP A 6 -34.90 -4.60 7.10
N ASP A 7 -34.60 -5.88 7.35
CA ASP A 7 -34.20 -6.40 8.65
C ASP A 7 -32.82 -5.87 9.07
N ILE A 8 -32.56 -5.82 10.38
CA ILE A 8 -31.30 -5.31 10.95
C ILE A 8 -30.08 -6.01 10.34
N ALA A 9 -30.18 -7.31 10.08
CA ALA A 9 -29.14 -8.09 9.41
C ALA A 9 -28.89 -7.62 7.96
N GLY A 10 -29.94 -7.28 7.20
CA GLY A 10 -29.84 -6.76 5.84
C GLY A 10 -29.10 -5.42 5.78
N ARG A 11 -29.40 -4.52 6.71
CA ARG A 11 -28.70 -3.22 6.82
C ARG A 11 -27.24 -3.37 7.24
N LEU A 12 -26.93 -4.31 8.13
CA LEU A 12 -25.55 -4.62 8.54
C LEU A 12 -24.72 -5.15 7.36
N LEU A 13 -25.25 -6.08 6.58
CA LEU A 13 -24.58 -6.63 5.40
C LEU A 13 -24.32 -5.55 4.33
N LEU A 14 -25.29 -4.65 4.10
CA LEU A 14 -25.13 -3.51 3.19
C LEU A 14 -24.02 -2.55 3.64
N ARG A 15 -23.96 -2.21 4.93
CA ARG A 15 -22.88 -1.37 5.47
C ARG A 15 -21.53 -2.04 5.33
N LEU A 16 -21.44 -3.34 5.62
CA LEU A 16 -20.21 -4.11 5.45
C LEU A 16 -19.75 -4.10 3.99
N ALA A 17 -20.66 -4.34 3.04
CA ALA A 17 -20.37 -4.31 1.61
C ALA A 17 -19.82 -2.95 1.15
N VAL A 18 -20.39 -1.83 1.63
CA VAL A 18 -19.89 -0.49 1.31
C VAL A 18 -18.48 -0.26 1.87
N VAL A 19 -18.22 -0.70 3.12
CA VAL A 19 -16.90 -0.58 3.73
C VAL A 19 -15.87 -1.42 2.96
N LEU A 20 -16.19 -2.68 2.64
CA LEU A 20 -15.34 -3.55 1.80
C LEU A 20 -15.10 -2.93 0.42
N HIS A 21 -16.13 -2.42 -0.24
CA HIS A 21 -16.01 -1.80 -1.55
C HIS A 21 -15.19 -0.50 -1.54
N ARG A 22 -15.10 0.22 -0.41
CA ARG A 22 -14.20 1.39 -0.30
C ARG A 22 -12.78 1.00 0.10
N THR A 23 -12.64 0.00 0.96
CA THR A 23 -11.35 -0.41 1.53
C THR A 23 -10.53 -1.29 0.60
N VAL A 24 -11.17 -2.20 -0.15
CA VAL A 24 -10.48 -3.12 -1.07
C VAL A 24 -9.83 -2.35 -2.24
N PRO A 25 -10.53 -1.45 -2.96
CA PRO A 25 -9.89 -0.62 -3.99
C PRO A 25 -8.80 0.29 -3.43
N GLY A 26 -8.98 0.80 -2.20
CA GLY A 26 -7.97 1.59 -1.51
C GLY A 26 -6.71 0.78 -1.20
N ARG A 27 -6.86 -0.48 -0.77
CA ARG A 27 -5.77 -1.41 -0.51
C ARG A 27 -5.03 -1.77 -1.80
N ASP A 28 -5.76 -2.12 -2.85
CA ASP A 28 -5.18 -2.45 -4.16
C ASP A 28 -4.47 -1.25 -4.78
N ALA A 29 -5.06 -0.06 -4.69
CA ALA A 29 -4.42 1.18 -5.16
C ALA A 29 -3.13 1.46 -4.38
N ARG A 30 -3.13 1.28 -3.06
CA ARG A 30 -1.94 1.41 -2.21
C ARG A 30 -0.87 0.39 -2.57
N GLU A 31 -1.23 -0.86 -2.81
CA GLU A 31 -0.31 -1.92 -3.22
C GLU A 31 0.29 -1.63 -4.61
N ARG A 32 -0.52 -1.17 -5.58
CA ARG A 32 -0.04 -0.74 -6.90
C ARG A 32 0.94 0.43 -6.81
N LEU A 33 0.65 1.42 -5.97
CA LEU A 33 1.53 2.57 -5.74
C LEU A 33 2.86 2.12 -5.11
N GLN A 34 2.81 1.28 -4.07
CA GLN A 34 3.99 0.70 -3.45
C GLN A 34 4.82 -0.11 -4.46
N GLY A 35 4.17 -0.93 -5.28
CA GLY A 35 4.81 -1.71 -6.34
C GLY A 35 5.51 -0.82 -7.37
N ARG A 36 4.86 0.26 -7.82
CA ARG A 36 5.46 1.24 -8.74
C ARG A 36 6.69 1.92 -8.10
N ARG A 37 6.59 2.34 -6.84
CA ARG A 37 7.70 2.95 -6.09
C ARG A 37 8.89 1.99 -5.97
N ASN A 38 8.63 0.75 -5.58
CA ASN A 38 9.67 -0.27 -5.42
C ASN A 38 10.39 -0.56 -6.75
N ARG A 39 9.65 -0.59 -7.87
CA ARG A 39 10.24 -0.71 -9.21
C ARG A 39 11.15 0.47 -9.55
N MET A 40 10.74 1.70 -9.23
CA MET A 40 11.57 2.89 -9.45
C MET A 40 12.86 2.85 -8.61
N VAL A 41 12.77 2.48 -7.32
CA VAL A 41 13.94 2.33 -6.45
C VAL A 41 14.93 1.31 -7.03
N ARG A 42 14.45 0.13 -7.42
CA ARG A 42 15.30 -0.91 -8.01
C ARG A 42 15.91 -0.48 -9.34
N ALA A 43 15.15 0.25 -10.18
CA ALA A 43 15.66 0.76 -11.44
C ALA A 43 16.77 1.81 -11.23
N ALA A 44 16.59 2.73 -10.28
CA ALA A 44 17.58 3.75 -9.96
C ALA A 44 18.84 3.15 -9.33
N TYR A 45 18.69 2.17 -8.43
CA TYR A 45 19.83 1.45 -7.85
C TYR A 45 20.64 0.70 -8.93
N ARG A 46 19.96 0.03 -9.88
CA ARG A 46 20.62 -0.62 -11.03
C ARG A 46 21.36 0.37 -11.94
N ARG A 47 21.00 1.65 -11.92
CA ARG A 47 21.71 2.73 -12.64
C ARG A 47 22.88 3.33 -11.84
N GLY A 48 23.22 2.74 -10.69
CA GLY A 48 24.34 3.18 -9.86
C GLY A 48 24.01 4.29 -8.87
N VAL A 49 22.73 4.63 -8.67
CA VAL A 49 22.36 5.63 -7.65
C VAL A 49 22.56 5.03 -6.25
N PRO A 50 23.36 5.65 -5.37
CA PRO A 50 23.63 5.10 -4.05
C PRO A 50 22.39 5.15 -3.14
N VAL A 51 22.35 4.25 -2.16
CA VAL A 51 21.22 4.07 -1.24
C VAL A 51 20.88 5.35 -0.48
N GLU A 52 21.90 6.07 -0.01
CA GLU A 52 21.72 7.31 0.76
C GLU A 52 21.12 8.44 -0.07
N GLU A 53 21.49 8.54 -1.36
CA GLU A 53 20.92 9.52 -2.28
C GLU A 53 19.46 9.17 -2.62
N LEU A 54 19.14 7.88 -2.76
CA LEU A 54 17.76 7.42 -2.92
C LEU A 54 16.91 7.71 -1.68
N ALA A 55 17.44 7.43 -0.49
CA ALA A 55 16.79 7.74 0.79
C ALA A 55 16.47 9.22 0.89
N LYS A 56 17.44 10.10 0.59
CA LYS A 56 17.27 11.55 0.62
C LYS A 56 16.22 12.04 -0.39
N ARG A 57 16.33 11.61 -1.66
CA ARG A 57 15.38 12.04 -2.72
C ARG A 57 13.97 11.56 -2.50
N MET A 58 13.81 10.37 -1.92
CA MET A 58 12.49 9.77 -1.68
C MET A 58 11.91 10.10 -0.30
N ARG A 59 12.69 10.79 0.55
CA ARG A 59 12.38 11.03 1.97
C ARG A 59 12.05 9.73 2.72
N LEU A 60 12.88 8.71 2.51
CA LEU A 60 12.76 7.39 3.11
C LEU A 60 14.00 7.08 3.92
N THR A 61 13.88 6.20 4.89
CA THR A 61 15.03 5.72 5.66
C THR A 61 15.93 4.83 4.78
N PRO A 62 17.25 4.85 4.98
CA PRO A 62 18.16 3.95 4.27
C PRO A 62 17.82 2.47 4.52
N SER A 63 17.34 2.14 5.73
CA SER A 63 16.84 0.81 6.09
C SER A 63 15.67 0.37 5.20
N TRP A 64 14.72 1.27 4.96
CA TRP A 64 13.57 1.01 4.09
C TRP A 64 14.00 0.74 2.64
N ILE A 65 14.94 1.53 2.10
CA ILE A 65 15.51 1.30 0.76
C ILE A 65 16.18 -0.08 0.70
N ARG A 66 16.99 -0.44 1.71
CA ARG A 66 17.64 -1.77 1.78
C ARG A 66 16.62 -2.90 1.82
N GLN A 67 15.51 -2.76 2.56
CA GLN A 67 14.44 -3.75 2.57
C GLN A 67 13.81 -3.96 1.17
N VAL A 68 13.57 -2.88 0.42
CA VAL A 68 13.03 -2.94 -0.94
C VAL A 68 13.99 -3.61 -1.94
N LEU A 69 15.28 -3.30 -1.82
CA LEU A 69 16.33 -3.91 -2.64
C LEU A 69 16.46 -5.41 -2.33
N ASN A 70 16.34 -5.80 -1.06
CA ASN A 70 16.36 -7.19 -0.61
C ASN A 70 15.07 -7.98 -0.92
N GLY A 71 14.12 -7.38 -1.64
CA GLY A 71 12.87 -8.06 -2.00
C GLY A 71 11.86 -8.22 -0.87
N LYS A 72 12.14 -7.69 0.33
CA LYS A 72 11.23 -7.75 1.46
C LYS A 72 10.11 -6.72 1.31
N LYS A 73 8.89 -7.06 1.76
CA LYS A 73 7.82 -6.07 1.90
C LYS A 73 8.22 -5.16 3.05
N PRO A 74 8.55 -3.88 2.79
CA PRO A 74 9.08 -3.06 3.84
C PRO A 74 7.98 -2.78 4.86
N ALA A 75 8.28 -2.93 6.14
CA ALA A 75 7.36 -2.53 7.19
C ALA A 75 7.04 -1.05 6.97
N VAL A 76 5.75 -0.70 7.04
CA VAL A 76 5.34 0.70 6.97
C VAL A 76 5.81 1.32 8.28
N GLU A 77 7.03 1.83 8.33
CA GLU A 77 7.45 2.72 9.42
C GLU A 77 6.68 4.02 9.23
N GLU A 78 5.70 4.23 10.12
CA GLU A 78 5.13 5.55 10.39
C GLU A 78 6.30 6.49 10.67
N THR A 79 6.40 7.53 9.85
CA THR A 79 7.24 8.68 10.16
C THR A 79 6.79 9.22 11.50
N ALA A 80 7.69 9.17 12.49
CA ALA A 80 7.59 9.86 13.77
C ALA A 80 7.36 11.37 13.57
#